data_AF-A0A0E3RF64-F1
#
_entry.id   AF-A0A0E3RF64-F1
#
_cell.length_a   1.000
_cell.length_b   1.000
_cell.length_c   1.000
_cell.angle_alpha   90.00
_cell.angle_beta   90.00
_cell.angle_gamma   90.00
#
_symmetry.space_group_name_H-M   'P 1'
#
loop_
_entity.id
_entity.type
_entity.pdbx_description
1 polymer ?
#
loop_
_entity_poly.entity_id
_entity_poly.type
_entity_poly.pdbx_seq_one_letter_code
_entity_poly.pdbx_strand_id
1 'polypeptide(L)'
;MRVICEEAWGIFKENVIGSAAEYEYNNGTLKRGTVLRGIALGPGKVEHIFARTGRLPVFAVGNGDVDIEMLESAKFRLFINHDDDKREYAYENGAEKILAIAKEKNFTIVSMKNDWKEIFK
;
A
#
# COMPACT_ATOMS: atom_id res chain seq x y z
N MET A 1 6.68 -4.11 -8.68
CA MET A 1 7.22 -4.20 -7.31
C MET A 1 7.95 -5.51 -7.01
N ARG A 2 7.32 -6.68 -7.22
CA ARG A 2 7.96 -8.00 -6.95
C ARG A 2 9.35 -8.21 -7.58
N VAL A 3 9.66 -7.54 -8.68
CA VAL A 3 10.95 -7.69 -9.41
C VAL A 3 12.14 -7.00 -8.73
N ILE A 4 11.92 -6.03 -7.84
CA ILE A 4 12.99 -5.26 -7.18
C ILE A 4 12.95 -5.33 -5.65
N CYS A 5 11.89 -5.88 -5.05
CA CYS A 5 11.62 -5.75 -3.61
C CYS A 5 12.65 -6.44 -2.69
N GLU A 6 13.24 -7.55 -3.14
CA GLU A 6 14.24 -8.28 -2.37
C GLU A 6 15.55 -7.48 -2.29
N GLU A 7 15.99 -6.90 -3.40
CA GLU A 7 17.18 -6.06 -3.46
C GLU A 7 16.96 -4.71 -2.74
N ALA A 8 15.83 -4.04 -3.01
CA ALA A 8 15.57 -2.71 -2.48
C ALA A 8 15.20 -2.70 -0.99
N TRP A 9 14.48 -3.71 -0.51
CA TRP A 9 13.90 -3.71 0.85
C TRP A 9 14.10 -5.00 1.64
N GLY A 10 14.76 -6.03 1.09
CA GLY A 10 14.89 -7.33 1.76
C GLY A 10 13.56 -8.05 1.94
N ILE A 11 12.50 -7.66 1.22
CA ILE A 11 11.18 -8.28 1.32
C ILE A 11 11.07 -9.37 0.26
N PHE A 12 10.95 -10.62 0.71
CA PHE A 12 10.74 -11.77 -0.18
C PHE A 12 9.53 -11.57 -1.09
N LYS A 13 9.68 -11.93 -2.37
CA LYS A 13 8.68 -11.65 -3.39
C LYS A 13 7.31 -12.25 -3.08
N GLU A 14 7.23 -13.38 -2.36
CA GLU A 14 5.97 -14.02 -1.95
C GLU A 14 5.15 -13.19 -0.96
N ASN A 15 5.80 -12.28 -0.22
CA ASN A 15 5.20 -11.35 0.74
C ASN A 15 4.77 -10.01 0.12
N VAL A 16 5.01 -9.82 -1.18
CA VAL A 16 4.56 -8.61 -1.90
C VAL A 16 3.20 -8.88 -2.52
N ILE A 17 2.23 -8.00 -2.30
CA ILE A 17 0.88 -8.09 -2.87
C ILE A 17 0.66 -6.85 -3.73
N GLY A 18 0.07 -7.04 -4.91
CA GLY A 18 -0.20 -5.95 -5.85
C GLY A 18 -1.07 -6.41 -7.00
N SER A 19 -1.42 -5.49 -7.91
CA SER A 19 -2.13 -5.84 -9.14
C SER A 19 -1.28 -6.80 -9.97
N ALA A 20 -1.89 -7.88 -10.43
CA ALA A 20 -1.20 -8.93 -11.17
C ALA A 20 -2.00 -9.35 -12.41
N ALA A 21 -1.29 -9.84 -13.43
CA ALA A 21 -1.95 -10.55 -14.51
C ALA A 21 -2.37 -11.94 -14.04
N GLU A 22 -3.35 -12.52 -14.73
CA GLU A 22 -3.58 -13.97 -14.60
C GLU A 22 -2.34 -14.74 -15.03
N TYR A 23 -2.19 -15.95 -14.48
CA TYR A 23 -1.19 -16.90 -14.93
C TYR A 23 -1.90 -18.17 -15.38
N GLU A 24 -1.49 -18.68 -16.52
CA GLU A 24 -1.98 -19.92 -17.11
C GLU A 24 -0.94 -21.00 -16.91
N TYR A 25 -1.37 -22.12 -16.33
CA TYR A 25 -0.55 -23.32 -16.26
C TYR A 25 -0.64 -24.08 -17.59
N ASN A 26 0.52 -24.41 -18.15
CA ASN A 26 0.63 -25.18 -19.38
C ASN A 26 1.83 -26.12 -19.27
N ASN A 27 1.55 -27.43 -19.16
CA ASN A 27 2.54 -28.51 -19.21
C ASN A 27 3.78 -28.26 -18.33
N GLY A 28 3.57 -28.01 -17.04
CA GLY A 28 4.66 -27.78 -16.08
C GLY A 28 5.20 -26.34 -16.03
N THR A 29 4.70 -25.46 -16.90
CA THR A 29 5.15 -24.06 -16.97
C THR A 29 4.00 -23.10 -16.67
N LEU A 30 4.27 -22.04 -15.91
CA LEU A 30 3.34 -20.91 -15.76
C LEU A 30 3.67 -19.84 -16.81
N LYS A 31 2.65 -19.44 -17.57
CA LYS A 31 2.74 -18.33 -18.52
C LYS A 31 1.88 -17.18 -18.03
N ARG A 32 2.38 -15.96 -18.16
CA ARG A 32 1.60 -14.75 -17.86
C ARG A 32 0.50 -14.61 -18.92
N GLY A 33 -0.75 -14.55 -18.48
CA GLY A 33 -1.90 -14.25 -19.34
C GLY A 33 -1.94 -12.78 -19.73
N THR A 34 -2.81 -12.44 -20.68
CA THR A 34 -3.04 -11.07 -21.16
C THR A 34 -4.10 -10.32 -20.36
N VAL A 35 -4.90 -11.04 -19.57
CA VAL A 35 -5.96 -10.47 -18.74
C VAL A 35 -5.37 -10.01 -17.40
N LEU A 36 -5.66 -8.76 -17.05
CA LEU A 36 -5.41 -8.25 -15.71
C LEU A 36 -6.57 -8.70 -14.81
N ARG A 37 -6.28 -9.55 -13.82
CA ARG A 37 -7.25 -9.87 -12.77
C ARG A 37 -6.72 -9.46 -11.41
N GLY A 38 -7.58 -8.75 -10.69
CA GLY A 38 -7.26 -8.29 -9.35
C GLY A 38 -6.46 -6.99 -9.38
N ILE A 39 -7.17 -5.89 -9.17
CA ILE A 39 -6.59 -4.56 -9.04
C ILE A 39 -6.41 -4.29 -7.55
N ALA A 40 -5.16 -4.18 -7.11
CA ALA A 40 -4.84 -3.88 -5.72
C ALA A 40 -4.92 -2.37 -5.45
N LEU A 41 -6.10 -1.77 -5.65
CA LEU A 41 -6.41 -0.37 -5.34
C LEU A 41 -7.72 -0.32 -4.54
N GLY A 42 -7.79 0.58 -3.56
CA GLY A 42 -8.97 0.75 -2.72
C GLY A 42 -9.41 -0.59 -2.06
N PRO A 43 -10.69 -0.98 -2.17
CA PRO A 43 -11.19 -2.24 -1.61
C PRO A 43 -10.39 -3.47 -2.06
N GLY A 44 -9.91 -3.47 -3.31
CA GLY A 44 -9.13 -4.58 -3.87
C GLY A 44 -7.82 -4.86 -3.12
N LYS A 45 -7.27 -3.86 -2.41
CA LYS A 45 -6.12 -4.09 -1.51
C LYS A 45 -6.50 -5.05 -0.38
N VAL A 46 -7.63 -4.82 0.28
CA VAL A 46 -8.11 -5.65 1.40
C VAL A 46 -8.41 -7.07 0.94
N GLU A 47 -9.13 -7.18 -0.18
CA GLU A 47 -9.48 -8.46 -0.80
C GLU A 47 -8.23 -9.29 -1.09
N HIS A 48 -7.20 -8.68 -1.69
CA HIS A 48 -5.96 -9.35 -2.03
C HIS A 48 -5.10 -9.70 -0.81
N ILE A 49 -5.05 -8.84 0.21
CA ILE A 49 -4.37 -9.13 1.48
C ILE A 49 -4.99 -10.38 2.11
N PHE A 50 -6.32 -10.42 2.23
CA PHE A 50 -7.00 -11.56 2.82
C PHE A 50 -6.85 -12.82 1.96
N ALA A 51 -7.01 -12.72 0.63
CA ALA A 51 -6.87 -13.86 -0.27
C ALA A 51 -5.46 -14.48 -0.21
N ARG A 52 -4.41 -13.68 0.00
CA ARG A 52 -3.03 -14.17 0.04
C ARG A 52 -2.60 -14.67 1.41
N THR A 53 -3.08 -14.06 2.48
CA THR A 53 -2.58 -14.31 3.85
C THR A 53 -3.60 -15.00 4.76
N GLY A 54 -4.87 -15.04 4.37
CA GLY A 54 -5.99 -15.50 5.19
C GLY A 54 -6.30 -14.60 6.39
N ARG A 55 -5.75 -13.39 6.44
CA ARG A 55 -5.80 -12.50 7.61
C ARG A 55 -5.99 -11.05 7.20
N LEU A 56 -6.63 -10.27 8.08
CA LEU A 56 -6.61 -8.82 8.01
C LEU A 56 -5.40 -8.27 8.79
N PRO A 57 -4.84 -7.12 8.37
CA PRO A 57 -3.67 -6.55 9.01
C PRO A 57 -3.97 -6.13 10.46
N VAL A 58 -3.04 -6.39 11.38
CA VAL A 58 -3.07 -5.76 12.71
C VAL A 58 -2.54 -4.33 12.61
N PHE A 59 -1.57 -4.09 11.72
CA PHE A 59 -0.97 -2.81 11.44
C PHE A 59 -0.96 -2.56 9.94
N ALA A 60 -1.40 -1.37 9.51
CA ALA A 60 -1.30 -0.93 8.13
C ALA A 60 -0.82 0.52 8.06
N VAL A 61 -0.08 0.81 6.99
CA VAL A 61 0.42 2.14 6.64
C VAL A 61 -0.02 2.47 5.22
N GLY A 62 -0.48 3.69 5.00
CA GLY A 62 -0.89 4.20 3.70
C GLY A 62 -0.60 5.69 3.57
N ASN A 63 -0.67 6.21 2.36
CA ASN A 63 -0.35 7.61 2.06
C ASN A 63 -1.29 8.25 1.01
N GLY A 64 -2.32 7.53 0.56
CA GLY A 64 -3.31 8.09 -0.36
C GLY A 64 -4.71 7.49 -0.19
N ASP A 65 -5.68 8.08 -0.89
CA ASP A 65 -7.09 7.69 -0.88
C ASP A 65 -7.30 6.22 -1.24
N VAL A 66 -6.44 5.66 -2.09
CA VAL A 66 -6.48 4.24 -2.48
C VAL A 66 -6.09 3.27 -1.36
N ASP A 67 -5.70 3.78 -0.18
CA ASP A 67 -5.37 3.01 1.03
C ASP A 67 -6.48 3.02 2.08
N ILE A 68 -7.55 3.80 1.89
CA ILE A 68 -8.58 4.02 2.92
C ILE A 68 -9.12 2.69 3.45
N GLU A 69 -9.59 1.81 2.56
CA GLU A 69 -10.19 0.53 2.96
C GLU A 69 -9.17 -0.40 3.65
N MET A 70 -7.91 -0.37 3.20
CA MET A 70 -6.83 -1.12 3.84
C MET A 70 -6.59 -0.63 5.26
N LEU A 71 -6.50 0.68 5.47
CA LEU A 71 -6.34 1.26 6.81
C LEU A 71 -7.57 1.02 7.68
N GLU A 72 -8.79 1.15 7.16
CA GLU A 72 -10.00 0.86 7.92
C GLU A 72 -10.10 -0.60 8.38
N SER A 73 -9.52 -1.54 7.62
CA SER A 73 -9.46 -2.95 8.00
C SER A 73 -8.44 -3.28 9.09
N ALA A 74 -7.52 -2.35 9.40
CA ALA A 74 -6.44 -2.56 10.34
C ALA A 74 -6.77 -2.10 11.77
N LYS A 75 -6.16 -2.77 12.77
CA LYS A 75 -6.31 -2.36 14.18
C LYS A 75 -5.51 -1.08 14.49
N PHE A 76 -4.28 -1.00 14.02
CA PHE A 76 -3.45 0.19 14.07
C PHE A 76 -3.25 0.74 12.66
N ARG A 77 -3.46 2.05 12.53
CA ARG A 77 -3.68 2.72 11.24
C ARG A 77 -2.78 3.94 11.20
N LEU A 78 -1.82 3.94 10.31
CA LEU A 78 -0.89 5.04 10.15
C LEU A 78 -1.03 5.63 8.75
N PHE A 79 -1.29 6.93 8.69
CA PHE A 79 -1.31 7.71 7.47
C PHE A 79 -0.04 8.57 7.40
N ILE A 80 0.71 8.45 6.31
CA ILE A 80 1.86 9.32 6.03
C ILE A 80 1.37 10.54 5.25
N ASN A 81 1.46 11.71 5.86
CA ASN A 81 1.14 12.98 5.24
C ASN A 81 2.39 13.54 4.55
N HIS A 82 2.36 13.56 3.22
CA HIS A 82 3.40 14.17 2.39
C HIS A 82 3.21 15.69 2.37
N ASP A 83 3.77 16.38 3.37
CA ASP A 83 3.64 17.82 3.60
C ASP A 83 4.98 18.57 3.58
N ASP A 84 6.02 17.94 3.04
CA ASP A 84 7.38 18.50 3.00
C ASP A 84 7.81 18.83 1.58
N ASP A 85 7.55 20.07 1.17
CA ASP A 85 7.92 20.63 -0.14
C ASP A 85 9.42 20.94 -0.28
N LYS A 86 10.22 20.77 0.79
CA LYS A 86 11.63 21.13 0.81
C LYS A 86 12.54 19.92 0.70
N ARG A 87 12.20 18.85 1.40
CA ARG A 87 13.01 17.61 1.46
C ARG A 87 12.40 16.49 0.60
N GLU A 88 11.12 16.59 0.28
CA GLU A 88 10.39 15.67 -0.60
C GLU A 88 9.32 16.45 -1.39
N TYR A 89 8.16 15.85 -1.65
CA TYR A 89 7.02 16.47 -2.29
C TYR A 89 5.95 16.79 -1.23
N ALA A 90 5.36 17.97 -1.32
CA ALA A 90 4.09 18.25 -0.66
C ALA A 90 2.96 18.05 -1.65
N TYR A 91 2.02 17.16 -1.34
CA TYR A 91 0.84 16.96 -2.19
C TYR A 91 -0.39 16.61 -1.36
N GLU A 92 -1.53 17.13 -1.81
CA GLU A 92 -2.85 16.73 -1.30
C GLU A 92 -3.60 15.87 -2.33
N ASN A 93 -3.29 16.01 -3.63
CA ASN A 93 -4.01 15.33 -4.70
C ASN A 93 -3.89 13.81 -4.59
N GLY A 94 -5.04 13.13 -4.48
CA GLY A 94 -5.13 11.70 -4.25
C GLY A 94 -4.95 11.30 -2.79
N ALA A 95 -4.93 12.25 -1.85
CA ALA A 95 -4.85 12.03 -0.42
C ALA A 95 -5.83 12.92 0.39
N GLU A 96 -6.69 13.69 -0.28
CA GLU A 96 -7.61 14.63 0.36
C GLU A 96 -8.62 13.91 1.25
N LYS A 97 -9.15 12.77 0.79
CA LYS A 97 -10.19 12.03 1.51
C LYS A 97 -9.58 11.30 2.70
N ILE A 98 -8.44 10.62 2.50
CA ILE A 98 -7.77 9.91 3.58
C ILE A 98 -7.33 10.87 4.68
N LEU A 99 -6.90 12.11 4.37
CA LEU A 99 -6.55 13.10 5.39
C LEU A 99 -7.78 13.51 6.22
N ALA A 100 -8.93 13.73 5.59
CA ALA A 100 -10.18 14.01 6.31
C ALA A 100 -10.62 12.83 7.18
N ILE A 101 -10.60 11.61 6.63
CA ILE A 101 -10.96 10.38 7.35
C ILE A 101 -9.99 10.12 8.51
N ALA A 102 -8.70 10.34 8.32
CA ALA A 102 -7.69 10.14 9.35
C ALA A 102 -7.95 11.04 10.57
N LYS A 103 -8.34 12.30 10.33
CA LYS A 103 -8.74 13.24 11.40
C LYS A 103 -10.05 12.82 12.08
N GLU A 104 -11.06 12.43 11.29
CA GLU A 104 -12.37 12.03 11.82
C GLU A 104 -12.29 10.72 12.64
N LYS A 105 -11.56 9.72 12.12
CA LYS A 105 -11.50 8.37 12.68
C LYS A 105 -10.29 8.13 13.58
N ASN A 106 -9.56 9.19 13.93
CA ASN A 106 -8.38 9.15 14.79
C ASN A 106 -7.33 8.12 14.32
N PHE A 107 -6.92 8.21 13.04
CA PHE A 107 -5.74 7.50 12.58
C PHE A 107 -4.50 8.21 13.10
N THR A 108 -3.40 7.49 13.26
CA THR A 108 -2.11 8.13 13.52
C THR A 108 -1.66 8.82 12.23
N ILE A 109 -1.51 10.14 12.27
CA ILE A 109 -1.00 10.92 11.14
C ILE A 109 0.46 11.25 11.41
N VAL A 110 1.33 10.94 10.45
CA VAL A 110 2.76 11.29 10.49
C VAL A 110 3.02 12.36 9.45
N SER A 111 3.48 13.53 9.90
CA SER A 111 3.93 14.63 9.05
C SER A 111 5.37 14.37 8.62
N MET A 112 5.63 14.20 7.32
CA MET A 112 7.00 14.08 6.83
C MET A 112 7.85 15.29 7.22
N LYS A 113 7.26 16.49 7.19
CA LYS A 113 7.93 17.74 7.54
C LYS A 113 8.36 17.83 8.99
N ASN A 114 7.47 17.46 9.91
CA ASN A 114 7.67 17.73 11.34
C ASN A 114 8.18 16.50 12.11
N ASP A 115 7.82 15.29 11.69
CA ASP A 115 8.08 14.08 12.46
C ASP A 115 9.31 13.31 11.95
N TRP A 116 9.71 13.51 10.69
CA TRP A 116 10.91 12.86 10.15
C TRP A 116 12.12 13.79 10.23
N LYS A 117 13.15 13.30 10.90
CA LYS A 117 14.45 13.99 10.97
C LYS A 117 15.16 14.02 9.61
N GLU A 118 14.99 12.97 8.81
CA GLU A 118 15.67 12.73 7.54
C GLU A 118 14.74 11.95 6.62
N ILE A 119 14.74 12.25 5.30
CA ILE A 119 13.89 11.58 4.30
C ILE A 119 14.66 10.46 3.59
N PHE A 120 15.85 10.77 3.11
CA PHE A 120 16.73 9.86 2.38
C PHE A 120 18.09 9.83 3.06
N LYS A 121 18.72 8.65 3.05
CA LYS A 121 20.07 8.41 3.57
C LYS A 121 21.12 8.52 2.48
#